data_AF-B7CDI7-F1
#
_entry.id   AF-B7CDI7-F1
#
_cell.length_a   1.000
_cell.length_b   1.000
_cell.length_c   1.000
_cell.angle_alpha   90.00
_cell.angle_beta   90.00
_cell.angle_gamma   90.00
#
_symmetry.space_group_name_H-M   'P 1'
#
loop_
_entity.id
_entity.type
_entity.pdbx_description
1 polymer ?
#
loop_
_entity_poly.entity_id
_entity_poly.type
_entity_poly.pdbx_seq_one_letter_code
_entity_poly.pdbx_strand_id
1 'polypeptide(L)'
;MGYHILDYDIELVSEFGLCYKNKLPKELQRRLFTRKQWLEKGFILKDGAREYPMHSQKNYRNRVIYYLDTDVVKMDGNDIPKNCLTCNYRSEQSFCVIAGDYVGEINRCSEWESKYAK
;
A
#
# COMPACT_ATOMS: atom_id res chain seq x y z
N MET A 1 3.27 27.34 3.76
CA MET A 1 2.78 26.21 4.60
C MET A 1 3.70 25.04 4.32
N GLY A 2 4.57 24.69 5.27
CA GLY A 2 5.48 23.56 5.15
C GLY A 2 4.71 22.25 5.24
N TYR A 3 5.11 21.24 4.46
CA TYR A 3 4.54 19.91 4.57
C TYR A 3 5.38 19.15 5.60
N HIS A 4 4.79 18.82 6.76
CA HIS A 4 5.53 18.19 7.86
C HIS A 4 5.28 16.68 7.88
N ILE A 5 6.36 15.90 7.89
CA ILE A 5 6.31 14.44 8.09
C ILE A 5 7.28 14.09 9.20
N LEU A 6 6.74 13.63 10.34
CA LEU A 6 7.52 13.45 11.57
C LEU A 6 8.25 14.78 11.91
N ASP A 7 9.56 14.72 12.13
CA ASP A 7 10.43 15.86 12.43
C ASP A 7 11.03 16.53 11.17
N TYR A 8 10.58 16.16 9.97
CA TYR A 8 11.10 16.72 8.73
C TYR A 8 10.20 17.83 8.19
N ASP A 9 10.80 19.01 8.03
CA ASP A 9 10.24 20.12 7.28
C ASP A 9 10.49 19.91 5.79
N ILE A 10 9.42 19.66 5.02
CA ILE A 10 9.55 19.43 3.58
C ILE A 10 9.24 20.73 2.85
N GLU A 11 10.30 21.36 2.35
CA GLU A 11 10.24 22.62 1.60
C GLU A 11 9.82 22.43 0.13
N LEU A 12 10.08 21.25 -0.44
CA LEU A 12 9.81 20.94 -1.84
C LEU A 12 8.36 20.47 -2.04
N VAL A 13 7.47 21.45 -2.11
CA VAL A 13 6.05 21.27 -2.37
C VAL A 13 5.75 21.58 -3.85
N SER A 14 4.96 20.73 -4.50
CA SER A 14 4.47 20.98 -5.87
C SER A 14 3.55 22.21 -5.91
N GLU A 15 3.24 22.68 -7.11
CA GLU A 15 2.22 23.73 -7.34
C GLU A 15 0.85 23.38 -6.74
N PHE A 16 0.61 22.10 -6.43
CA PHE A 16 -0.61 21.58 -5.81
C PHE A 16 -0.49 21.40 -4.29
N GLY A 17 0.58 21.87 -3.66
CA GLY A 17 0.78 21.75 -2.21
C GLY A 17 1.12 20.34 -1.73
N LEU A 18 1.57 19.44 -2.63
CA LEU A 18 2.01 18.08 -2.28
C LEU A 18 3.51 17.89 -2.49
N CYS A 19 4.20 17.20 -1.58
CA CYS A 19 5.61 16.90 -1.77
C CYS A 19 5.84 15.74 -2.77
N TYR A 20 7.07 15.64 -3.28
CA TYR A 20 7.49 14.54 -4.15
C TYR A 20 8.22 13.47 -3.35
N LYS A 21 7.73 12.22 -3.36
CA LYS A 21 8.35 11.12 -2.60
C LYS A 21 9.83 10.95 -2.93
N ASN A 22 10.19 11.01 -4.22
CA ASN A 22 11.59 10.84 -4.66
C ASN A 22 12.53 12.00 -4.26
N LYS A 23 11.99 13.09 -3.70
CA LYS A 23 12.75 14.22 -3.16
C LYS A 23 12.86 14.21 -1.64
N LEU A 24 12.19 13.29 -0.97
CA LEU A 24 12.32 13.13 0.48
C LEU A 24 13.71 12.60 0.86
N PRO A 25 14.17 12.81 2.10
CA PRO A 25 15.30 12.09 2.66
C PRO A 25 15.19 10.58 2.43
N LYS A 26 16.33 9.92 2.13
CA LYS A 26 16.35 8.48 1.81
C LYS A 26 15.72 7.62 2.91
N GLU A 27 15.82 8.05 4.16
CA GLU A 27 15.21 7.40 5.32
C GLU A 27 13.68 7.38 5.22
N LEU A 28 13.06 8.53 4.94
CA LEU A 28 11.61 8.63 4.72
C LEU A 28 11.18 7.86 3.48
N GLN A 29 11.94 7.89 2.39
CA GLN A 29 11.62 7.12 1.18
C GLN A 29 11.54 5.61 1.45
N ARG A 30 12.36 5.10 2.38
CA ARG A 30 12.40 3.68 2.78
C ARG A 30 11.31 3.30 3.77
N ARG A 31 10.62 4.27 4.39
CA ARG A 31 9.57 4.06 5.39
C ARG A 31 8.18 4.37 4.87
N LEU A 32 8.06 5.18 3.82
CA LEU A 32 6.79 5.53 3.20
C LEU A 32 6.47 4.54 2.08
N PHE A 33 5.41 3.76 2.24
CA PHE A 33 4.91 2.85 1.22
C PHE A 33 3.41 3.05 1.00
N THR A 34 2.93 2.73 -0.20
CA THR A 34 1.48 2.72 -0.45
C THR A 34 0.85 1.53 0.28
N ARG A 35 -0.48 1.57 0.47
CA ARG A 35 -1.22 0.42 1.04
C ARG A 35 -0.87 -0.89 0.34
N LYS A 36 -0.81 -0.89 -1.00
CA LYS A 36 -0.45 -2.07 -1.79
C LYS A 36 0.96 -2.58 -1.48
N GLN A 37 1.93 -1.67 -1.41
CA GLN A 37 3.31 -2.03 -1.10
C GLN A 37 3.47 -2.57 0.33
N TRP A 38 2.69 -2.05 1.30
CA TRP A 38 2.65 -2.61 2.65
C TRP A 38 2.04 -4.01 2.68
N LEU A 39 0.95 -4.22 1.94
CA LEU A 39 0.32 -5.54 1.80
C LEU A 39 1.30 -6.56 1.19
N GLU A 40 2.03 -6.19 0.13
CA GLU A 40 3.07 -7.03 -0.49
C GLU A 40 4.19 -7.41 0.49
N LYS A 41 4.45 -6.57 1.49
CA LYS A 41 5.44 -6.79 2.55
C LYS A 41 4.88 -7.56 3.76
N GLY A 42 3.59 -7.93 3.75
CA GLY A 42 2.95 -8.64 4.86
C GLY A 42 2.49 -7.73 6.00
N PHE A 43 2.14 -6.48 5.70
CA PHE A 43 1.62 -5.50 6.66
C PHE A 43 0.23 -4.97 6.25
N ILE A 44 -0.64 -4.75 7.23
CA ILE A 44 -1.93 -4.08 7.07
C ILE A 44 -1.91 -2.72 7.77
N LEU A 45 -2.74 -1.78 7.29
CA LEU A 45 -2.92 -0.48 7.92
C LEU A 45 -3.67 -0.62 9.24
N LYS A 46 -3.26 0.15 10.25
CA LYS A 46 -4.02 0.35 11.48
C LYS A 46 -5.30 1.12 11.20
N ASP A 47 -6.29 0.96 12.08
CA ASP A 47 -7.45 1.86 12.06
C ASP A 47 -7.00 3.29 12.37
N GLY A 48 -7.49 4.27 11.60
CA GLY A 48 -7.04 5.66 11.69
C GLY A 48 -5.61 5.93 11.19
N ALA A 49 -5.02 5.03 10.38
CA ALA A 49 -3.70 5.21 9.79
C ALA A 49 -3.54 6.60 9.13
N ARG A 50 -2.44 7.30 9.44
CA ARG A 50 -2.23 8.65 8.92
C ARG A 50 -1.86 8.61 7.44
N GLU A 51 -2.65 9.33 6.65
CA GLU A 51 -2.41 9.46 5.21
C GLU A 51 -1.41 10.58 4.91
N TYR A 52 -0.42 10.26 4.09
CA TYR A 52 0.52 11.23 3.54
C TYR A 52 0.32 11.34 2.02
N PRO A 53 -0.52 12.27 1.54
CA PRO A 53 -0.72 12.49 0.11
C PRO A 53 0.52 13.14 -0.52
N MET A 54 1.04 12.54 -1.59
CA MET A 54 2.24 12.98 -2.30
C MET A 54 2.14 12.71 -3.78
N HIS A 55 3.07 13.27 -4.55
CA HIS A 55 3.37 12.80 -5.90
C HIS A 55 4.50 11.77 -5.88
N SER A 56 4.40 10.73 -6.71
CA SER A 56 5.44 9.71 -6.82
C SER A 56 6.74 10.26 -7.43
N GLN A 57 6.61 11.16 -8.42
CA GLN A 57 7.72 11.74 -9.17
C GLN A 57 7.38 13.14 -9.71
N LYS A 58 8.41 13.90 -10.11
CA LYS A 58 8.26 15.24 -10.71
C LYS A 58 7.39 15.15 -11.97
N ASN A 59 6.46 16.08 -12.15
CA ASN A 59 5.47 16.14 -13.24
C ASN A 59 4.36 15.08 -13.22
N TYR A 60 4.33 14.17 -12.24
CA TYR A 60 3.23 13.24 -12.07
C TYR A 60 2.08 13.94 -11.32
N ARG A 61 0.96 14.18 -12.00
CA ARG A 61 -0.17 14.95 -11.43
C ARG A 61 -1.01 14.14 -10.46
N ASN A 62 -0.99 12.81 -10.53
CA ASN A 62 -1.85 12.00 -9.68
C ASN A 62 -1.36 12.06 -8.23
N ARG A 63 -2.32 12.26 -7.34
CA ARG A 63 -2.16 12.13 -5.89
C ARG A 63 -2.00 10.65 -5.55
N VAL A 64 -0.93 10.32 -4.83
CA VAL A 64 -0.66 8.97 -4.32
C VAL A 64 -0.60 9.04 -2.80
N ILE A 65 -1.27 8.10 -2.13
CA ILE A 65 -1.33 8.05 -0.67
C ILE A 65 -0.26 7.08 -0.14
N TYR A 66 0.61 7.58 0.73
CA TYR A 66 1.62 6.79 1.42
C TYR A 66 1.34 6.75 2.93
N TYR A 67 1.86 5.71 3.57
CA TYR A 67 1.72 5.44 5.00
C TYR A 67 3.09 5.08 5.57
N LEU A 68 3.33 5.46 6.83
CA LEU A 68 4.57 5.12 7.52
C LEU A 68 4.52 3.70 8.10
N ASP A 69 5.69 3.20 8.46
CA ASP A 69 5.88 1.97 9.22
C ASP A 69 5.18 1.98 10.59
N THR A 70 4.99 3.17 11.17
CA THR A 70 4.23 3.36 12.41
C THR A 70 2.72 3.18 12.23
N ASP A 71 2.20 3.34 11.01
CA ASP A 71 0.77 3.26 10.68
C ASP A 71 0.34 1.85 10.25
N VAL A 72 1.24 0.88 10.31
CA VAL A 72 0.98 -0.51 9.93
C VAL A 72 1.22 -1.48 11.06
N VAL A 73 0.57 -2.64 10.99
CA VAL A 73 0.84 -3.81 11.81
C VAL A 73 1.17 -4.99 10.91
N LYS A 74 2.02 -5.89 11.41
CA LYS A 74 2.34 -7.13 10.72
C LYS A 74 1.07 -7.97 10.65
N MET A 75 0.77 -8.52 9.48
CA MET A 75 -0.35 -9.45 9.32
C MET A 75 -0.11 -10.65 10.23
N ASP A 76 -1.12 -11.00 11.01
CA ASP A 76 -1.18 -12.32 11.61
C ASP A 76 -1.61 -13.36 10.56
N GLY A 77 -1.52 -14.65 10.88
CA GLY A 77 -1.90 -15.71 9.94
C GLY A 77 -3.38 -15.69 9.53
N ASN A 78 -4.24 -14.99 10.27
CA ASN A 78 -5.67 -14.88 10.02
C ASN A 78 -6.00 -13.66 9.13
N ASP A 79 -5.16 -12.63 9.16
CA ASP A 79 -5.22 -11.40 8.38
C ASP A 79 -4.53 -11.49 7.02
N ILE A 80 -3.85 -12.62 6.73
CA ILE A 80 -3.34 -12.89 5.38
C ILE A 80 -4.53 -12.87 4.43
N PRO A 81 -4.51 -11.99 3.42
CA PRO A 81 -5.59 -11.93 2.45
C PRO A 81 -5.77 -13.30 1.83
N LYS A 82 -6.95 -13.88 2.03
CA LYS A 82 -7.27 -15.20 1.49
C LYS A 82 -7.43 -15.20 -0.04
N ASN A 83 -7.24 -14.05 -0.68
CA ASN A 83 -7.28 -13.88 -2.12
C ASN A 83 -5.91 -13.36 -2.59
N CYS A 84 -5.51 -13.73 -3.81
CA CYS A 84 -4.32 -13.21 -4.47
C CYS A 84 -4.41 -11.69 -4.63
N LEU A 85 -3.25 -11.04 -4.81
CA LEU A 85 -3.14 -9.58 -4.92
C LEU A 85 -4.05 -8.98 -6.01
N THR A 86 -4.25 -9.72 -7.11
CA THR A 86 -5.14 -9.33 -8.21
C THR A 86 -6.61 -9.33 -7.79
N CYS A 87 -7.05 -10.37 -7.07
CA CYS A 87 -8.44 -10.50 -6.61
C CYS A 87 -8.78 -9.56 -5.46
N ASN A 88 -7.82 -9.22 -4.58
CA ASN A 88 -8.03 -8.17 -3.57
C ASN A 88 -8.24 -6.78 -4.17
N TYR A 89 -7.68 -6.53 -5.36
CA TYR A 89 -7.74 -5.22 -6.00
C TYR A 89 -8.90 -5.11 -7.01
N ARG A 90 -9.29 -6.22 -7.64
CA ARG A 90 -10.42 -6.29 -8.57
C ARG A 90 -11.66 -6.86 -7.88
N SER A 91 -12.13 -6.19 -6.83
CA SER A 91 -13.28 -6.61 -6.00
C SER A 91 -14.59 -6.85 -6.77
N GLU A 92 -14.65 -6.50 -8.06
CA GLU A 92 -15.80 -6.70 -8.94
C GLU A 92 -15.74 -7.95 -9.81
N GLN A 93 -14.60 -8.65 -9.88
CA GLN A 93 -14.44 -9.83 -10.73
C GLN A 93 -14.35 -11.09 -9.90
N SER A 94 -15.44 -11.87 -9.90
CA SER A 94 -15.54 -13.19 -9.30
C SER A 94 -14.63 -14.25 -9.94
N PHE A 95 -13.73 -13.90 -10.88
CA PHE A 95 -12.84 -14.82 -11.59
C PHE A 95 -11.36 -14.45 -11.37
N CYS A 96 -10.57 -15.41 -10.88
CA CYS A 96 -9.14 -15.27 -10.66
C CYS A 96 -8.34 -15.84 -11.83
N VAL A 97 -7.73 -14.97 -12.62
CA VAL A 97 -6.87 -15.37 -13.76
C VAL A 97 -5.61 -16.16 -13.35
N ILE A 98 -5.18 -16.08 -12.09
CA ILE A 98 -4.03 -16.85 -11.59
C ILE A 98 -4.44 -18.28 -11.23
N ALA A 99 -5.60 -18.43 -10.59
CA ALA A 99 -6.16 -19.75 -10.27
C ALA A 99 -6.89 -20.40 -11.47
N GLY A 100 -7.23 -19.61 -12.49
CA GLY A 100 -8.05 -20.06 -13.62
C GLY A 100 -9.50 -20.36 -13.25
N ASP A 101 -9.98 -19.88 -12.09
CA ASP A 101 -11.29 -20.26 -11.54
C ASP A 101 -12.01 -19.10 -10.85
N TYR A 102 -13.31 -19.27 -10.58
CA TYR A 102 -14.12 -18.33 -9.84
C TYR A 102 -13.80 -18.34 -8.34
N VAL A 103 -13.59 -17.15 -7.78
CA VAL A 103 -13.28 -16.91 -6.37
C VAL A 103 -14.43 -16.19 -5.69
N GLY A 104 -14.74 -16.58 -4.46
CA GLY A 104 -15.87 -16.08 -3.67
C GLY A 104 -15.75 -16.42 -2.19
N GLU A 105 -16.87 -16.52 -1.48
CA GLU A 105 -16.86 -16.83 -0.03
C GLU A 105 -16.33 -18.24 0.27
N ILE A 106 -16.63 -19.19 -0.62
CA ILE A 106 -16.33 -20.63 -0.49
C ILE A 106 -14.93 -20.97 -1.02
N ASN A 107 -14.55 -20.46 -2.19
CA ASN A 107 -13.27 -20.76 -2.85
C ASN A 107 -12.37 -19.52 -2.88
N ARG A 108 -11.20 -19.60 -2.23
CA ARG A 108 -10.30 -18.46 -2.05
C ARG A 108 -8.92 -18.78 -2.61
N CYS A 109 -8.38 -17.91 -3.47
CA CYS A 109 -7.14 -18.22 -4.20
C CYS A 109 -5.84 -18.18 -3.37
N SER A 110 -5.89 -17.84 -2.07
CA SER A 110 -4.73 -17.97 -1.17
C SER A 110 -4.29 -19.40 -0.92
N GLU A 111 -5.17 -20.38 -1.13
CA GLU A 111 -4.84 -21.80 -0.95
C GLU A 111 -3.81 -22.30 -1.99
N TRP A 112 -3.50 -21.50 -3.02
CA TRP A 112 -2.75 -21.93 -4.20
C TRP A 112 -1.47 -21.13 -4.48
N GLU A 113 -1.16 -20.10 -3.69
CA GLU A 113 0.16 -19.45 -3.77
C GLU A 113 1.19 -20.25 -2.97
N SER A 114 2.27 -20.66 -3.62
CA SER A 114 3.33 -21.50 -3.03
C SER A 114 3.99 -20.91 -1.78
N LYS A 115 3.86 -19.60 -1.55
CA LYS A 115 4.33 -18.92 -0.33
C LYS A 115 3.38 -19.04 0.87
N TYR A 116 2.16 -19.53 0.64
CA TYR A 116 1.11 -19.78 1.64
C TYR A 116 0.68 -21.25 1.72
N ALA A 117 1.09 -22.09 0.77
CA ALA A 117 0.99 -23.54 0.89
C ALA A 117 1.86 -24.01 2.07
N LYS A 118 1.23 -24.62 3.08
CA LYS A 118 1.93 -25.36 4.13
C LYS A 118 2.47 -26.68 3.61
#